data_AF-A0A0R1NP30-F1
#
_entry.id   AF-A0A0R1NP30-F1
#
_cell.length_a   1.000
_cell.length_b   1.000
_cell.length_c   1.000
_cell.angle_alpha   90.00
_cell.angle_beta   90.00
_cell.angle_gamma   90.00
#
_symmetry.space_group_name_H-M   'P 1'
#
loop_
_entity.id
_entity.type
_entity.pdbx_description
1 polymer ?
#
loop_
_entity_poly.entity_id
_entity_poly.type
_entity_poly.pdbx_seq_one_letter_code
_entity_poly.pdbx_strand_id
1 'polypeptide(L)' 'MKARKQGNTLVLSIPKQFQVTEGAEFMSTQAEDGSITYVPKTPNIYEDPKYSNQDLRVKDDILDSDKTTGHEEL' A
#
# COMPACT_ATOMS: atom_id res chain seq x y z
N MET A 1 9.44 -3.54 21.66
CA MET A 1 8.62 -2.31 21.73
C MET A 1 7.51 -2.52 22.77
N LYS A 2 7.01 -1.47 23.43
CA LYS A 2 5.97 -1.60 24.46
C LYS A 2 4.86 -0.57 24.19
N ALA A 3 3.62 -1.02 24.13
CA ALA A 3 2.47 -0.13 24.03
C ALA A 3 2.33 0.68 25.32
N ARG A 4 2.02 1.97 25.20
CA ARG A 4 1.77 2.86 26.33
C ARG A 4 0.47 3.63 26.13
N LYS A 5 -0.21 3.94 27.23
CA LYS A 5 -1.41 4.78 27.22
C LYS A 5 -1.00 6.24 27.05
N GLN A 6 -1.64 6.95 26.13
CA GLN A 6 -1.54 8.39 25.93
C GLN A 6 -2.96 8.95 25.77
N GLY A 7 -3.45 9.62 26.81
CA GLY A 7 -4.85 10.04 26.86
C GLY A 7 -5.81 8.85 26.80
N ASN A 8 -6.71 8.86 25.81
CA ASN A 8 -7.65 7.76 25.55
C ASN A 8 -7.14 6.75 24.51
N THR A 9 -5.87 6.82 24.13
CA THR A 9 -5.29 6.02 23.03
C THR A 9 -4.13 5.16 23.52
N LEU A 10 -3.86 4.06 22.82
CA LEU A 10 -2.63 3.27 22.97
C LEU A 10 -1.68 3.63 21.84
N VAL A 11 -0.40 3.84 22.17
CA VAL A 11 0.64 4.19 21.20
C VAL A 11 1.83 3.25 21.32
N LEU A 12 2.45 2.95 20.17
CA LEU A 12 3.69 2.19 20.06
C LEU A 12 4.80 3.13 19.58
N SER A 13 5.89 3.24 20.33
CA SER A 13 7.03 4.05 19.92
C SER A 13 7.77 3.41 18.76
N ILE A 14 7.87 4.11 17.63
CA ILE A 14 8.66 3.70 16.47
C ILE A 14 10.13 4.07 16.70
N PRO A 15 11.07 3.10 16.66
CA PRO A 15 12.49 3.40 16.78
C PRO A 15 13.01 4.30 15.65
N LYS A 16 13.93 5.23 15.96
CA LYS A 16 14.46 6.21 15.00
C LYS A 16 15.08 5.59 13.74
N GLN A 17 15.62 4.38 13.84
CA GLN A 17 16.22 3.66 12.70
C GLN A 17 15.24 3.40 11.54
N PHE A 18 13.93 3.40 11.81
CA PHE A 18 12.90 3.23 10.78
C PHE A 18 12.62 4.51 9.98
N GLN A 19 13.19 5.66 10.37
CA GLN A 19 13.15 6.93 9.62
C GLN A 19 11.73 7.39 9.24
N VAL A 20 10.73 7.01 10.04
CA VAL A 20 9.35 7.50 9.88
C VAL A 20 9.29 8.96 10.32
N THR A 21 8.84 9.83 9.42
CA THR A 21 8.67 11.26 9.69
C THR A 21 7.38 11.54 10.47
N GLU A 22 7.38 12.62 11.25
CA GLU A 22 6.15 13.11 11.89
C GLU A 22 5.08 13.41 10.83
N GLY A 23 3.82 13.09 11.13
CA GLY A 23 2.69 13.24 10.22
C GLY A 23 2.55 12.14 9.15
N ALA A 24 3.43 11.15 9.10
CA ALA A 24 3.27 10.01 8.20
C ALA A 24 1.99 9.22 8.50
N GLU A 25 1.19 8.94 7.47
CA GLU A 25 -0.03 8.16 7.57
C GLU A 25 0.19 6.71 7.14
N PHE A 26 -0.49 5.79 7.82
CA PHE A 26 -0.40 4.36 7.56
C PHE A 26 -1.79 3.75 7.47
N MET A 27 -1.94 2.76 6.59
CA MET A 27 -3.00 1.77 6.68
C MET A 27 -2.58 0.68 7.64
N SER A 28 -3.51 0.21 8.48
CA SER A 28 -3.26 -0.86 9.44
C SER A 28 -4.14 -2.08 9.15
N THR A 29 -3.55 -3.26 9.21
CA THR A 29 -4.28 -4.54 9.10
C THR A 29 -3.86 -5.45 10.24
N GLN A 30 -4.82 -6.15 10.84
CA GLN A 30 -4.58 -7.19 11.84
C GLN A 30 -4.86 -8.55 11.21
N ALA A 31 -3.89 -9.46 11.24
CA ALA A 31 -4.06 -10.83 10.78
C ALA A 31 -4.61 -11.72 11.91
N GLU A 32 -5.04 -12.93 11.55
CA GLU A 32 -5.64 -13.89 12.49
C GLU A 32 -4.67 -14.35 13.59
N ASP A 33 -3.36 -14.35 13.31
CA ASP A 33 -2.31 -14.64 14.29
C ASP A 33 -2.06 -13.48 15.28
N GLY A 34 -2.81 -12.39 15.16
CA GLY A 34 -2.72 -11.20 15.98
C GLY A 34 -1.63 -10.23 15.55
N SER A 35 -0.87 -10.51 14.48
CA SER A 35 0.10 -9.57 13.94
C SER A 35 -0.60 -8.30 13.41
N ILE A 36 0.03 -7.15 13.63
CA ILE A 36 -0.45 -5.86 13.14
C ILE A 36 0.57 -5.33 12.15
N THR A 37 0.14 -5.13 10.90
CA THR A 37 0.98 -4.58 9.84
C THR A 37 0.57 -3.14 9.56
N TYR A 38 1.55 -2.25 9.47
CA TYR A 38 1.38 -0.86 9.08
C TYR A 38 2.05 -0.62 7.73
N VAL A 39 1.28 -0.19 6.74
CA VAL A 39 1.77 0.12 5.40
C VAL A 39 1.61 1.62 5.17
N PRO A 40 2.68 2.36 4.79
CA PRO A 40 2.57 3.79 4.49
C PRO A 40 1.49 4.03 3.43
N LYS A 41 0.64 5.03 3.64
CA LYS A 41 -0.30 5.46 2.60
C LYS A 41 0.49 6.07 1.46
N THR A 42 0.40 5.47 0.28
CA THR A 42 0.81 6.14 -0.97
C THR A 42 -0.29 7.08 -1.43
N PRO A 43 0.07 8.27 -1.97
CA PRO A 43 -0.90 9.15 -2.58
C PRO A 43 -1.62 8.41 -3.71
N ASN A 44 -2.92 8.69 -3.85
CA ASN A 44 -3.71 8.13 -4.93
C ASN A 44 -3.18 8.66 -6.26
N ILE A 45 -2.67 7.77 -7.11
CA ILE A 45 -2.12 8.13 -8.42
C ILE A 45 -3.15 8.78 -9.34
N TYR A 46 -4.44 8.55 -9.13
CA TYR A 46 -5.51 9.18 -9.92
C TYR A 46 -5.83 10.61 -9.46
N GLU A 47 -5.40 10.99 -8.25
CA GLU A 47 -5.58 12.33 -7.69
C GLU A 47 -4.29 13.14 -7.69
N ASP A 48 -3.15 12.51 -7.98
CA ASP A 48 -1.85 13.15 -7.99
C ASP A 48 -1.63 13.88 -9.33
N PRO A 49 -1.43 15.22 -9.31
CA PRO A 49 -1.30 16.04 -10.51
C PRO A 49 -0.11 15.64 -11.39
N LYS A 50 0.89 14.92 -10.85
CA LYS A 50 2.00 14.35 -11.61
C LYS A 50 1.51 13.37 -12.69
N TYR A 51 0.44 12.63 -12.42
CA TYR A 51 -0.09 11.60 -13.32
C TYR A 51 -1.34 12.07 -14.09
N SER A 52 -1.82 13.28 -13.86
CA SER A 52 -3.02 13.83 -14.51
C SER A 52 -2.94 13.91 -16.05
N ASN A 53 -1.74 13.87 -16.63
CA ASN A 53 -1.52 13.90 -18.09
C ASN A 53 -0.95 12.59 -18.64
N GLN A 54 -0.96 11.50 -17.86
CA GLN A 54 -0.49 10.19 -18.29
C GLN A 54 -1.69 9.29 -18.59
N ASP A 55 -1.69 8.67 -19.78
CA ASP A 55 -2.58 7.53 -20.04
C ASP A 55 -2.01 6.32 -19.29
N LEU A 56 -2.68 5.94 -18.20
CA LEU A 56 -2.28 4.83 -17.32
C LEU A 56 -2.82 3.47 -17.80
N ARG A 57 -3.46 3.40 -18.97
CA ARG A 57 -3.93 2.13 -19.52
C ARG A 57 -2.76 1.31 -20.02
N VAL A 58 -2.92 -0.01 -19.95
CA VAL A 58 -1.96 -0.94 -20.56
C VAL A 58 -1.95 -0.66 -22.06
N LYS A 59 -0.78 -0.37 -22.62
CA LYS A 59 -0.62 -0.15 -24.07
C LYS A 59 -0.87 -1.46 -24.81
N ASP A 60 -1.58 -1.38 -25.93
CA ASP A 60 -1.88 -2.52 -26.80
C ASP A 60 -0.63 -3.31 -27.23
N ASP A 61 0.54 -2.66 -27.34
CA ASP A 61 1.81 -3.32 -27.65
C ASP A 61 2.22 -4.43 -26.66
N ILE A 62 1.69 -4.42 -25.43
CA ILE A 62 1.92 -5.48 -24.43
C ILE A 62 0.97 -6.67 -24.66
N LEU A 63 -0.22 -6.43 -25.21
CA LEU A 63 -1.23 -7.47 -25.46
C LEU A 63 -0.91 -8.30 -26.71
N ASP A 64 -0.18 -7.74 -27.68
CA ASP A 64 0.22 -8.46 -28.91
C ASP A 64 1.25 -9.58 -28.66
N SER A 65 1.95 -9.56 -27.51
CA SER A 65 2.95 -10.59 -27.15
C SER A 65 2.40 -11.76 -26.34
N ASP A 66 1.21 -11.61 -25.73
CA ASP A 66 0.60 -12.68 -24.94
C ASP A 66 -0.34 -13.53 -25.81
N LYS A 67 0.19 -14.65 -26.29
CA LYS A 67 -0.61 -15.67 -26.98
C LYS A 67 -1.51 -16.34 -25.96
N THR A 68 -2.79 -15.96 -25.92
CA THR A 68 -3.79 -16.60 -25.06
C THR A 68 -3.89 -18.09 -25.38
N THR A 69 -3.30 -18.94 -24.54
CA THR A 69 -3.41 -20.40 -24.62
C THR A 69 -4.44 -20.87 -23.60
N GLY A 70 -5.71 -20.63 -23.92
CA GLY A 70 -6.83 -21.18 -23.17
C GLY A 70 -7.09 -22.62 -23.61
N HIS A 71 -6.79 -23.58 -22.75
CA HIS A 71 -7.31 -24.95 -22.87
C HIS A 71 -8.55 -25.07 -22.01
N GLU A 72 -9.64 -24.47 -22.45
CA GLU A 72 -10.95 -24.73 -21.87
C GLU A 72 -11.41 -26.09 -22.40
N GLU A 73 -11.23 -27.12 -21.58
CA GLU A 73 -11.84 -28.43 -21.81
C GLU A 73 -13.35 -28.28 -21.59
N LEU A 74 -14.13 -28.41 -22.67
CA LEU A 74 -15.60 -28.45 -22.66
C LEU A 74 -16.13 -29.83 -22.29
#